data_AF-A0A2M7DTD2-F1
#
_entry.id   AF-A0A2M7DTD2-F1
#
_cell.length_a   1.000
_cell.length_b   1.000
_cell.length_c   1.000
_cell.angle_alpha   90.00
_cell.angle_beta   90.00
_cell.angle_gamma   90.00
#
_symmetry.space_group_name_H-M   'P 1'
#
loop_
_entity.id
_entity.type
_entity.pdbx_description
1 polymer ?
#
loop_
_entity_poly.entity_id
_entity_poly.type
_entity_poly.pdbx_seq_one_letter_code
_entity_poly.pdbx_strand_id
1 'polypeptide(L)' 'MFQRRVTEPFATVKKLLDNGELGKLILGDLYMKYYRSQEYYDSGGWRGTWKFDGGDALMNQGIHMIDLLQWYMGPV' A
#
# COMPACT_ATOMS: atom_id res chain seq x y z
N MET A 1 4.86 4.81 -9.19
CA MET A 1 6.18 4.46 -8.61
C MET A 1 5.92 3.92 -7.20
N PHE A 2 6.55 2.80 -6.82
CA PHE A 2 6.32 2.14 -5.52
C PHE A 2 7.44 2.43 -4.53
N GLN A 3 7.50 3.67 -4.06
CA GLN A 3 8.56 4.19 -3.19
C GLN A 3 8.64 3.48 -1.83
N ARG A 4 7.54 2.92 -1.33
CA ARG A 4 7.56 2.23 -0.03
C ARG A 4 8.46 1.00 -0.04
N ARG A 5 8.69 0.36 -1.21
CA ARG A 5 9.59 -0.79 -1.33
C ARG A 5 11.06 -0.47 -0.99
N VAL A 6 11.47 0.80 -1.11
CA VAL A 6 12.86 1.22 -0.82
C VAL A 6 13.02 1.95 0.51
N THR A 7 11.93 2.19 1.24
CA THR A 7 12.01 2.74 2.60
C THR A 7 12.40 1.65 3.60
N GLU A 8 13.33 1.98 4.52
CA GLU A 8 14.06 1.03 5.36
C GLU A 8 13.18 -0.04 6.02
N PRO A 9 12.05 0.28 6.69
CA PRO A 9 11.28 -0.75 7.39
C PRO A 9 10.73 -1.83 6.45
N PHE A 10 10.30 -1.43 5.26
CA PHE A 10 9.71 -2.33 4.28
C PHE A 10 10.79 -3.12 3.51
N ALA A 11 11.90 -2.47 3.18
CA ALA A 11 13.05 -3.14 2.57
C ALA A 11 13.64 -4.21 3.51
N THR A 12 13.70 -3.93 4.81
CA THR A 12 14.17 -4.87 5.83
C THR A 12 13.26 -6.11 5.91
N VAL A 13 11.94 -5.94 5.94
CA VAL A 13 11.00 -7.08 5.89
C VAL A 13 11.20 -7.91 4.63
N LYS A 14 11.33 -7.27 3.47
CA LYS A 14 11.59 -8.00 2.22
C LYS A 14 12.87 -8.83 2.28
N LYS A 15 13.96 -8.27 2.82
CA LYS A 15 15.24 -8.98 2.96
C LYS A 15 15.09 -10.23 3.83
N LEU A 16 14.40 -10.13 4.97
CA LEU A 16 14.15 -11.28 5.85
C LEU A 16 13.31 -12.36 5.14
N LEU A 17 12.33 -11.96 4.34
CA LEU A 17 11.54 -12.87 3.50
C LEU A 17 12.39 -13.58 2.46
N ASP A 18 13.20 -12.82 1.71
CA ASP A 18 14.03 -13.35 0.63
C ASP A 18 15.14 -14.28 1.16
N ASN A 19 15.62 -14.03 2.38
CA ASN A 19 16.56 -14.90 3.07
C ASN A 19 15.91 -16.15 3.71
N GLY A 20 14.58 -16.28 3.66
CA GLY A 20 13.84 -17.40 4.25
C GLY A 20 13.74 -17.37 5.78
N GLU A 21 14.10 -16.26 6.42
CA GLU A 21 14.17 -16.13 7.88
C GLU A 21 12.80 -16.14 8.56
N LEU A 22 11.74 -15.78 7.81
CA LEU A 22 10.35 -15.82 8.29
C LEU A 22 9.62 -17.13 7.95
N GLY A 23 10.29 -18.07 7.29
CA GLY A 23 9.71 -19.35 6.88
C GLY A 23 8.61 -19.22 5.83
N LYS A 24 7.69 -20.18 5.80
CA LYS A 24 6.58 -20.21 4.85
C LYS A 24 5.46 -19.27 5.30
N LEU A 25 5.16 -18.27 4.48
CA LEU A 25 3.99 -17.42 4.67
C LEU A 25 2.69 -18.21 4.45
N ILE A 26 1.74 -17.99 5.35
CA ILE A 26 0.43 -18.67 5.34
C ILE A 26 -0.75 -17.71 5.16
N LEU A 27 -0.58 -16.45 5.55
CA LEU A 27 -1.60 -15.41 5.50
C LEU A 27 -0.93 -14.05 5.40
N GLY A 28 -1.48 -13.17 4.56
CA GLY A 28 -1.14 -11.76 4.51
C GLY A 28 -2.40 -10.95 4.75
N ASP A 29 -2.38 -10.07 5.75
CA ASP A 29 -3.48 -9.15 6.05
C ASP A 29 -2.96 -7.71 6.03
N LEU A 30 -3.81 -6.80 5.60
CA LEU A 30 -3.50 -5.37 5.52
C LEU A 30 -4.66 -4.56 6.07
N TYR A 31 -4.36 -3.71 7.05
CA TYR A 31 -5.34 -2.82 7.63
C TYR A 31 -4.83 -1.38 7.68
N MET A 32 -5.58 -0.45 7.07
CA MET A 32 -5.27 0.98 7.05
C MET A 32 -6.49 1.80 7.47
N LYS A 33 -6.26 2.70 8.42
CA LYS A 33 -7.26 3.66 8.93
C LYS A 33 -6.84 5.10 8.65
N TYR A 34 -6.41 5.38 7.43
CA TYR A 34 -6.05 6.74 7.07
C TYR A 34 -7.30 7.61 7.01
N TYR A 35 -7.28 8.69 7.78
CA TYR A 35 -8.31 9.72 7.73
C TYR A 35 -7.87 10.85 6.80
N ARG A 36 -8.84 11.41 6.09
CA ARG A 36 -8.73 12.64 5.30
C ARG A 36 -9.96 13.48 5.60
N SER A 37 -9.76 14.76 5.86
CA SER A 37 -10.87 15.70 6.10
C SER A 37 -11.56 16.08 4.81
N GLN A 38 -12.70 16.78 4.90
CA GLN A 38 -13.40 17.25 3.70
C GLN A 38 -12.54 18.25 2.90
N GLU A 39 -11.81 19.13 3.58
CA GLU A 39 -10.93 20.13 2.96
C GLU A 39 -9.83 19.47 2.11
N TYR A 40 -9.39 18.25 2.46
CA TYR A 40 -8.47 17.48 1.64
C TYR A 40 -9.06 17.20 0.26
N TYR A 41 -10.31 16.75 0.19
CA TYR A 41 -10.99 16.45 -1.07
C TYR A 41 -11.29 17.73 -1.85
N ASP A 42 -11.68 18.79 -1.14
CA ASP A 42 -11.97 20.08 -1.76
C ASP A 42 -10.72 20.80 -2.29
N SER A 43 -9.53 20.44 -1.80
CA SER A 43 -8.25 21.03 -2.21
C SER A 43 -7.85 20.77 -3.68
N GLY A 44 -8.52 19.84 -4.36
CA GLY A 44 -8.25 19.57 -5.77
C GLY A 44 -9.40 18.84 -6.43
N GLY A 45 -9.94 19.41 -7.52
CA GLY A 45 -11.15 18.91 -8.19
C GLY A 45 -11.06 17.50 -8.81
N TRP A 46 -9.92 16.83 -8.70
CA TRP A 46 -9.74 15.44 -9.10
C TRP A 46 -9.91 14.47 -7.92
N ARG A 47 -9.70 14.90 -6.67
CA ARG A 47 -9.72 14.05 -5.49
C ARG A 47 -11.12 13.55 -5.18
N GLY A 48 -11.24 12.31 -4.71
CA GLY A 48 -12.51 11.64 -4.45
C GLY A 48 -13.31 11.24 -5.70
N THR A 49 -12.82 11.52 -6.91
CA THR A 49 -13.56 11.21 -8.14
C THR A 49 -13.22 9.83 -8.70
N TRP A 50 -14.19 9.12 -9.25
CA TRP A 50 -13.93 7.84 -9.93
C TRP A 50 -13.01 8.01 -11.15
N LYS A 51 -13.24 9.05 -11.94
CA LYS A 51 -12.56 9.25 -13.22
C LYS A 51 -11.06 9.54 -13.05
N PHE A 52 -10.69 10.32 -12.04
CA PHE A 52 -9.31 10.78 -11.88
C PHE A 52 -8.61 10.20 -10.65
N ASP A 53 -9.34 9.93 -9.57
CA ASP A 53 -8.80 9.38 -8.33
C ASP A 53 -9.00 7.87 -8.17
N GLY A 54 -9.82 7.27 -9.03
CA GLY A 54 -10.15 5.84 -8.97
C GLY A 54 -10.93 5.42 -7.71
N GLY A 55 -11.53 6.36 -6.98
CA GLY A 55 -12.22 6.08 -5.71
C GLY A 55 -11.37 6.31 -4.45
N ASP A 56 -10.27 7.07 -4.56
CA ASP A 56 -9.41 7.59 -3.48
C ASP A 56 -8.84 6.55 -2.51
N ALA A 57 -9.59 6.16 -1.48
CA ALA A 57 -9.08 5.44 -0.31
C ALA A 57 -8.27 4.20 -0.70
N LEU A 58 -8.72 3.46 -1.71
CA LEU A 58 -7.99 2.31 -2.24
C LEU A 58 -6.98 2.69 -3.32
N MET A 59 -7.43 3.36 -4.39
CA MET A 59 -6.63 3.55 -5.59
C MET A 59 -5.54 4.62 -5.46
N ASN A 60 -5.75 5.64 -4.63
CA ASN A 60 -4.79 6.72 -4.43
C ASN A 60 -3.98 6.51 -3.15
N GLN A 61 -4.66 6.28 -2.03
CA GLN A 61 -3.98 6.14 -0.73
C GLN A 61 -3.47 4.71 -0.50
N GLY A 62 -4.37 3.73 -0.70
CA GLY A 62 -4.14 2.35 -0.30
C GLY A 62 -3.22 1.56 -1.22
N ILE A 63 -3.07 1.99 -2.47
CA ILE A 63 -2.34 1.27 -3.52
C ILE A 63 -0.91 0.92 -3.12
N HIS A 64 -0.24 1.78 -2.35
CA HIS A 64 1.13 1.52 -1.90
C HIS A 64 1.23 0.36 -0.91
N MET A 65 0.19 0.10 -0.13
CA MET A 65 0.19 -1.01 0.80
C MET A 65 -0.30 -2.30 0.14
N ILE A 66 -1.24 -2.22 -0.81
CA ILE A 66 -1.60 -3.35 -1.68
C ILE A 66 -0.37 -3.83 -2.46
N ASP A 67 0.42 -2.89 -2.96
CA ASP A 67 1.70 -3.17 -3.61
C ASP A 67 2.65 -3.93 -2.68
N LEU A 68 2.83 -3.46 -1.44
CA LEU A 68 3.70 -4.14 -0.47
C LEU A 68 3.18 -5.54 -0.10
N LEU A 69 1.87 -5.70 0.08
CA LEU A 69 1.27 -6.99 0.38
C LEU A 69 1.57 -7.99 -0.74
N GLN A 70 1.38 -7.61 -2.01
CA GLN A 70 1.75 -8.44 -3.14
C GLN A 70 3.26 -8.69 -3.25
N TRP A 71 4.08 -7.68 -2.96
CA TRP A 71 5.53 -7.80 -3.01
C TRP A 71 6.10 -8.78 -1.97
N TYR A 72 5.44 -8.88 -0.81
CA TYR A 72 5.81 -9.82 0.26
C TYR A 72 5.23 -11.21 0.04
N MET A 73 3.94 -11.30 -0.31
CA MET A 73 3.25 -12.58 -0.44
C MET A 73 3.54 -13.29 -1.77
N GLY A 74 4.08 -12.56 -2.75
CA GLY A 74 4.29 -13.07 -4.11
C GLY A 74 3.01 -13.03 -4.95
N PRO A 75 3.06 -13.55 -6.19
CA PRO A 75 1.87 -13.69 -7.01
C PRO A 75 0.84 -14.59 -6.32
N VAL A 76 -0.40 -14.11 -6.26
CA VAL A 76 -1.59 -14.84 -5.79
C VAL A 76 -2.42 -15.35 -6.96
#